data_AF-R6IC71-F1
#
_entry.id   AF-R6IC71-F1
#
_cell.length_a   1.000
_cell.length_b   1.000
_cell.length_c   1.000
_cell.angle_alpha   90.00
_cell.angle_beta   90.00
_cell.angle_gamma   90.00
#
_symmetry.space_group_name_H-M   'P 1'
#
loop_
_entity.id
_entity.type
_entity.pdbx_description
1 polymer ?
#
loop_
_entity_poly.entity_id
_entity_poly.type
_entity_poly.pdbx_seq_one_letter_code
_entity_poly.pdbx_strand_id
1 'polypeptide(L)'
;MELGEPDEKGRRKPVGTGKFKTIKVNSVIGAIGQTIDWGELDIGALKTAAKGVAMADPVTLQTAQEDIFVGGDCYTGPKFAIDAIAAGREGAISLHRYVQPGQSLTLARNPRDFYELDKDNVVLDINCFDAPVRQEVKHDPRKAKTMKNDRVTFTEEQVKAEASRCLGCGVTIIDQNKCIGCGLCTTRCEFDAIHLHRDHPDASKMVRTDDKIPPLAAYAAKRAVKIKIKDLKEKLAK
;
A
#
# COMPACT_ATOMS: atom_id res chain seq x y z
N MET A 1 -5.82 33.28 -25.49
CA MET A 1 -6.60 32.04 -25.67
C MET A 1 -7.79 32.11 -24.74
N GLU A 2 -8.92 31.59 -25.19
CA GLU A 2 -10.15 31.47 -24.41
C GLU A 2 -10.58 29.99 -24.42
N LEU A 3 -11.34 29.56 -23.41
CA LEU A 3 -11.86 28.20 -23.36
C LEU A 3 -13.15 28.15 -24.18
N GLY A 4 -13.21 27.26 -25.17
CA GLY A 4 -14.44 26.98 -25.91
C GLY A 4 -15.45 26.18 -25.08
N GLU A 5 -16.57 25.83 -25.72
CA GLU A 5 -17.61 25.00 -25.12
C GLU A 5 -17.07 23.61 -24.70
N PRO A 6 -17.58 23.03 -23.61
CA PRO A 6 -17.23 21.69 -23.19
C PRO A 6 -17.74 20.66 -24.21
N ASP A 7 -16.92 19.64 -24.48
CA ASP A 7 -17.38 18.45 -25.21
C ASP A 7 -18.30 17.56 -24.35
N GLU A 8 -18.82 16.48 -24.93
CA GLU A 8 -19.67 15.49 -24.24
C GLU A 8 -19.00 14.88 -22.98
N LYS A 9 -17.67 14.96 -22.86
CA LYS A 9 -16.88 14.50 -21.72
C LYS A 9 -16.54 15.63 -20.74
N GLY A 10 -17.10 16.84 -20.94
CA GLY A 10 -16.85 18.02 -20.13
C GLY A 10 -15.53 18.73 -20.41
N ARG A 11 -14.73 18.26 -21.37
CA ARG A 11 -13.41 18.85 -21.67
C ARG A 11 -13.57 20.05 -22.60
N ARG A 12 -13.01 21.18 -22.18
CA ARG A 12 -12.97 22.41 -23.00
C ARG A 12 -11.70 22.48 -23.84
N LYS A 13 -11.84 22.81 -25.12
CA LYS A 13 -10.69 23.04 -26.01
C LYS A 13 -10.27 24.51 -25.97
N PRO A 14 -8.96 24.82 -25.92
CA PRO A 14 -8.49 26.19 -26.01
C PRO A 14 -8.64 26.73 -27.44
N VAL A 15 -9.20 27.93 -27.58
CA VAL A 15 -9.40 28.63 -28.86
C VAL A 15 -8.52 29.88 -28.91
N GLY A 16 -7.88 30.09 -30.05
CA GLY A 16 -7.04 31.26 -30.31
C GLY A 16 -7.90 32.52 -30.40
N THR A 17 -7.55 33.54 -29.63
CA THR A 17 -8.29 34.81 -29.58
C THR A 17 -7.81 35.83 -30.62
N GLY A 18 -6.78 35.50 -31.41
CA GLY A 18 -6.11 36.44 -32.33
C GLY A 18 -5.38 37.62 -31.67
N LYS A 19 -5.49 37.76 -30.35
CA LYS A 19 -4.83 38.81 -29.55
C LYS A 19 -3.45 38.32 -29.12
N PHE A 20 -2.41 39.05 -29.52
CA PHE A 20 -1.02 38.78 -29.14
C PHE A 20 -0.47 39.91 -28.27
N LYS A 21 0.46 39.59 -27.37
CA LYS A 21 1.14 40.55 -26.50
C LYS A 21 2.64 40.28 -26.53
N THR A 22 3.42 41.30 -26.81
CA THR A 22 4.88 41.24 -26.73
C THR A 22 5.34 41.58 -25.32
N ILE A 23 6.18 40.73 -24.73
CA ILE A 23 6.72 40.93 -23.39
C ILE A 23 8.25 40.97 -23.52
N LYS A 24 8.88 42.05 -23.03
CA LYS A 24 10.34 42.16 -22.99
C LYS A 24 10.87 41.27 -21.86
N VAL A 25 11.70 40.29 -22.20
CA VAL A 25 12.31 39.35 -21.26
C VAL A 25 13.80 39.22 -21.55
N ASN A 26 14.59 38.92 -20.52
CA ASN A 26 16.03 38.68 -20.64
C ASN A 26 16.36 37.20 -20.91
N SER A 27 15.47 36.29 -20.47
CA SER A 27 15.62 34.84 -20.60
C SER A 27 14.26 34.19 -20.82
N VAL A 28 14.23 33.09 -21.58
CA VAL A 28 13.05 32.25 -21.81
C VAL A 28 13.40 30.81 -21.44
N ILE A 29 12.60 30.18 -20.58
CA ILE A 29 12.75 28.78 -20.21
C ILE A 29 11.53 28.02 -20.74
N GLY A 30 11.75 27.10 -21.68
CA GLY A 30 10.69 26.26 -22.24
C GLY A 30 10.36 25.10 -21.31
N ALA A 31 9.25 25.20 -20.58
CA ALA A 31 8.74 24.13 -19.71
C ALA A 31 7.40 23.56 -20.23
N ILE A 32 7.34 23.29 -21.54
CA ILE A 32 6.11 22.85 -22.25
C ILE A 32 5.87 21.34 -22.17
N GLY A 33 6.81 20.59 -21.61
CA GLY A 33 6.75 19.13 -21.46
C GLY A 33 8.01 18.44 -21.97
N GLN A 34 7.88 17.12 -22.16
CA GLN A 34 8.94 16.25 -22.62
C GLN A 34 8.43 15.34 -23.74
N THR A 35 9.34 14.86 -24.59
CA THR A 35 9.08 13.86 -25.62
C THR A 35 10.11 12.75 -25.52
N ILE A 36 9.78 11.58 -26.03
CA ILE A 36 10.67 10.42 -25.99
C ILE A 36 11.53 10.46 -27.25
N ASP A 37 12.84 10.50 -27.05
CA ASP A 37 13.82 10.33 -28.11
C ASP A 37 14.33 8.89 -28.05
N TRP A 38 13.96 8.09 -29.05
CA TRP A 38 14.36 6.69 -29.13
C TRP A 38 15.78 6.50 -29.70
N GLY A 39 16.36 7.52 -30.34
CA GLY A 39 17.69 7.44 -30.95
C GLY A 39 17.91 6.15 -31.74
N GLU A 40 18.96 5.41 -31.39
CA GLU A 40 19.36 4.14 -32.01
C GLU A 40 18.76 2.90 -31.33
N LEU A 41 17.95 3.06 -30.29
CA LEU A 41 17.31 1.92 -29.60
C LEU A 41 16.21 1.28 -30.44
N ASP A 42 15.57 2.06 -31.32
CA ASP A 42 14.59 1.53 -32.26
C ASP A 42 15.27 1.05 -33.54
N ILE A 43 15.41 -0.28 -33.65
CA ILE A 43 15.93 -0.95 -34.85
C ILE A 43 14.83 -1.18 -35.92
N GLY A 44 13.68 -0.53 -35.79
CA GLY A 44 12.54 -0.60 -36.72
C GLY A 44 11.46 -1.61 -36.32
N ALA A 45 11.59 -2.24 -35.16
CA ALA A 45 10.65 -3.23 -34.64
C ALA A 45 9.80 -2.70 -33.46
N LEU A 46 10.14 -1.54 -32.91
CA LEU A 46 9.38 -0.93 -31.83
C LEU A 46 8.08 -0.33 -32.39
N LYS A 47 6.95 -0.75 -31.83
CA LYS A 47 5.66 -0.11 -32.11
C LYS A 47 5.46 1.04 -31.13
N THR A 48 5.17 2.23 -31.66
CA THR A 48 4.87 3.42 -30.85
C THR A 48 3.43 3.87 -31.04
N ALA A 49 2.84 4.41 -29.98
CA ALA A 49 1.51 5.03 -30.00
C ALA A 49 1.61 6.56 -30.13
N ALA A 50 0.50 7.25 -29.88
CA ALA A 50 0.47 8.70 -29.90
C ALA A 50 1.56 9.31 -28.99
N LYS A 51 2.20 10.39 -29.45
CA LYS A 51 3.30 11.08 -28.75
C LYS A 51 4.59 10.25 -28.58
N GLY A 52 4.74 9.17 -29.34
CA GLY A 52 5.99 8.38 -29.40
C GLY A 52 6.20 7.45 -28.21
N VAL A 53 5.18 7.18 -27.39
CA VAL A 53 5.28 6.18 -26.30
C VAL A 53 5.35 4.76 -26.87
N ALA A 54 6.13 3.88 -26.24
CA ALA A 54 6.21 2.48 -26.63
C ALA A 54 4.90 1.75 -26.36
N MET A 55 4.48 0.90 -27.29
CA MET A 55 3.36 -0.01 -27.10
C MET A 55 3.84 -1.29 -26.42
N ALA A 56 3.13 -1.68 -25.37
CA ALA A 56 3.37 -2.93 -24.66
C ALA A 56 2.07 -3.47 -24.05
N ASP A 57 2.10 -4.75 -23.69
CA ASP A 57 1.03 -5.36 -22.93
C ASP A 57 0.88 -4.68 -21.55
N PRO A 58 -0.34 -4.33 -21.12
CA PRO A 58 -0.54 -3.55 -19.90
C PRO A 58 -0.20 -4.30 -18.60
N VAL A 59 -0.15 -5.64 -18.64
CA VAL A 59 0.13 -6.48 -17.48
C VAL A 59 1.58 -6.91 -17.45
N THR A 60 2.12 -7.38 -18.58
CA THR A 60 3.48 -7.90 -18.67
C THR A 60 4.49 -6.83 -19.03
N LEU A 61 4.06 -5.68 -19.56
CA LEU A 61 4.93 -4.62 -20.06
C LEU A 61 5.86 -5.05 -21.20
N GLN A 62 5.55 -6.19 -21.84
CA GLN A 62 6.28 -6.73 -22.97
C GLN A 62 5.85 -6.02 -24.25
N THR A 63 6.82 -5.63 -25.07
CA THR A 63 6.56 -5.00 -26.36
C THR A 63 6.18 -6.04 -27.43
N ALA A 64 6.06 -5.61 -28.68
CA ALA A 64 5.92 -6.53 -29.81
C ALA A 64 7.17 -7.43 -30.03
N GLN A 65 8.31 -7.04 -29.46
CA GLN A 65 9.53 -7.86 -29.42
C GLN A 65 9.59 -8.59 -28.08
N GLU A 66 9.67 -9.92 -28.12
CA GLU A 66 9.49 -10.77 -26.94
C GLU A 66 10.56 -10.55 -25.85
N ASP A 67 11.77 -10.15 -26.22
CA ASP A 67 12.87 -9.90 -25.30
C ASP A 67 12.95 -8.46 -24.78
N ILE A 68 12.02 -7.58 -25.17
CA ILE A 68 12.01 -6.16 -24.79
C ILE A 68 10.78 -5.82 -23.95
N PHE A 69 11.04 -5.18 -22.80
CA PHE A 69 10.05 -4.70 -21.85
C PHE A 69 10.23 -3.21 -21.59
N VAL A 70 9.13 -2.48 -21.38
CA VAL A 70 9.13 -1.01 -21.23
C VAL A 70 8.39 -0.57 -19.98
N GLY A 71 8.81 0.54 -19.37
CA GLY A 71 8.18 1.03 -18.14
C GLY A 71 8.50 2.50 -17.87
N GLY A 72 7.69 3.12 -17.01
CA GLY A 72 7.79 4.55 -16.72
C GLY A 72 7.36 5.41 -17.90
N ASP A 73 7.95 6.60 -18.02
CA ASP A 73 7.48 7.64 -18.94
C ASP A 73 7.56 7.23 -20.42
N CYS A 74 8.47 6.32 -20.78
CA CYS A 74 8.56 5.82 -22.17
C CYS A 74 7.37 4.93 -22.56
N TYR A 75 6.63 4.39 -21.58
CA TYR A 75 5.43 3.58 -21.76
C TYR A 75 4.15 4.37 -21.46
N THR A 76 4.08 5.06 -20.32
CA THR A 76 2.85 5.77 -19.91
C THR A 76 2.76 7.21 -20.41
N GLY A 77 3.85 7.77 -20.92
CA GLY A 77 4.04 9.23 -20.98
C GLY A 77 4.32 9.82 -19.59
N PRO A 78 4.57 11.14 -19.51
CA PRO A 78 4.96 11.83 -18.27
C PRO A 78 3.92 11.60 -17.17
N LYS A 79 4.30 10.83 -16.16
CA LYS A 79 3.50 10.52 -14.97
C LYS A 79 4.29 10.82 -13.69
N PHE A 80 3.79 10.40 -12.53
CA PHE A 80 4.52 10.56 -11.28
C PHE A 80 5.66 9.54 -11.18
N ALA A 81 6.73 9.89 -10.46
CA ALA A 81 7.86 8.98 -10.24
C ALA A 81 7.44 7.64 -9.60
N ILE A 82 6.38 7.64 -8.78
CA ILE A 82 5.78 6.44 -8.20
C ILE A 82 5.27 5.48 -9.29
N ASP A 83 4.67 6.00 -10.37
CA ASP A 83 4.17 5.18 -11.48
C ASP A 83 5.32 4.50 -12.21
N ALA A 84 6.44 5.21 -12.41
CA ALA A 84 7.65 4.65 -13.00
C ALA A 84 8.27 3.55 -12.12
N ILE A 85 8.32 3.75 -10.80
CA ILE A 85 8.77 2.72 -9.85
C ILE A 85 7.85 1.50 -9.89
N ALA A 86 6.54 1.72 -9.91
CA ALA A 86 5.55 0.65 -9.96
C ALA A 86 5.67 -0.15 -11.27
N ALA A 87 5.87 0.51 -12.41
CA ALA A 87 6.13 -0.13 -13.69
C ALA A 87 7.45 -0.90 -13.68
N GLY A 88 8.52 -0.33 -13.11
CA GLY A 88 9.82 -1.02 -12.97
C GLY A 88 9.73 -2.31 -12.16
N ARG A 89 8.95 -2.32 -11.07
CA ARG A 89 8.70 -3.54 -10.28
C ARG A 89 7.95 -4.60 -11.09
N GLU A 90 6.92 -4.23 -11.85
CA GLU A 90 6.20 -5.18 -12.69
C GLU A 90 7.05 -5.71 -13.84
N GLY A 91 7.83 -4.84 -14.49
CA GLY A 91 8.75 -5.20 -15.57
C GLY A 91 9.85 -6.15 -15.08
N ALA A 92 10.38 -5.95 -13.87
CA ALA A 92 11.33 -6.87 -13.27
C ALA A 92 10.75 -8.28 -13.06
N ILE A 93 9.49 -8.39 -12.61
CA ILE A 93 8.79 -9.67 -12.49
C ILE A 93 8.60 -10.30 -13.88
N SER A 94 8.27 -9.51 -14.90
CA SER A 94 8.12 -9.99 -16.28
C SER A 94 9.43 -10.55 -16.83
N LEU A 95 10.51 -9.79 -16.71
CA LEU A 95 11.85 -10.19 -17.13
C LEU A 95 12.29 -11.48 -16.44
N HIS A 96 12.11 -11.55 -15.12
CA HIS A 96 12.46 -12.74 -14.33
C HIS A 96 11.72 -13.99 -14.79
N ARG A 97 10.43 -13.86 -15.10
CA ARG A 97 9.60 -14.98 -15.59
C ARG A 97 9.94 -15.33 -17.04
N TYR A 98 10.20 -14.34 -17.89
CA TYR A 98 10.53 -14.55 -19.30
C TYR A 98 11.79 -15.39 -19.48
N VAL A 99 12.83 -15.14 -18.69
CA VAL A 99 14.10 -15.89 -18.78
C VAL A 99 14.05 -17.28 -18.14
N GLN A 100 12.95 -17.64 -17.47
CA GLN A 100 12.76 -18.95 -16.84
C GLN A 100 11.77 -19.81 -17.63
N PRO A 101 12.24 -20.91 -18.25
CA PRO A 101 11.36 -21.79 -19.02
C PRO A 101 10.19 -22.33 -18.18
N GLY A 102 8.99 -22.30 -18.76
CA GLY A 102 7.78 -22.82 -18.13
C GLY A 102 7.08 -21.87 -17.14
N GLN A 103 7.60 -20.66 -16.94
CA GLN A 103 6.92 -19.64 -16.15
C GLN A 103 5.91 -18.85 -16.98
N SER A 104 4.74 -18.56 -16.41
CA SER A 104 3.74 -17.70 -17.04
C SER A 104 3.97 -16.24 -16.71
N LEU A 105 3.96 -15.37 -17.72
CA LEU A 105 4.07 -13.91 -17.53
C LEU A 105 2.84 -13.28 -16.85
N THR A 106 1.68 -13.92 -16.96
CA THR A 106 0.37 -13.34 -16.60
C THR A 106 -0.24 -13.95 -15.33
N LEU A 107 0.13 -15.19 -14.95
CA LEU A 107 -0.43 -15.83 -13.76
C LEU A 107 -0.11 -15.06 -12.46
N ALA A 108 -1.10 -14.96 -11.57
CA ALA A 108 -0.99 -14.32 -10.26
C ALA A 108 -0.46 -12.87 -10.28
N ARG A 109 -0.73 -12.13 -11.37
CA ARG A 109 -0.51 -10.68 -11.43
C ARG A 109 -1.59 -9.95 -10.66
N ASN A 110 -1.21 -8.93 -9.92
CA ASN A 110 -2.16 -8.02 -9.31
C ASN A 110 -2.56 -6.97 -10.36
N PRO A 111 -3.84 -6.92 -10.80
CA PRO A 111 -4.29 -5.96 -11.80
C PRO A 111 -4.24 -4.51 -11.30
N ARG A 112 -4.06 -4.30 -9.98
CA ARG A 112 -4.11 -2.99 -9.32
C ARG A 112 -5.38 -2.23 -9.62
N ASP A 113 -6.48 -2.96 -9.81
CA ASP A 113 -7.79 -2.37 -9.96
C ASP A 113 -8.17 -1.68 -8.66
N PHE A 114 -8.43 -0.37 -8.76
CA PHE A 114 -9.00 0.38 -7.66
C PHE A 114 -10.52 0.25 -7.73
N TYR A 115 -11.09 -0.49 -6.78
CA TYR A 115 -12.53 -0.52 -6.56
C TYR A 115 -12.86 0.55 -5.53
N GLU A 116 -13.53 1.61 -5.97
CA GLU A 116 -14.03 2.62 -5.04
C GLU A 116 -15.02 1.98 -4.07
N LEU A 117 -15.04 2.47 -2.82
CA LEU A 117 -16.02 2.07 -1.84
C LEU A 117 -17.42 2.43 -2.35
N ASP A 118 -18.28 1.42 -2.51
CA ASP A 118 -19.68 1.62 -2.85
C ASP A 118 -20.42 2.26 -1.68
N LYS A 119 -20.65 3.58 -1.77
CA LYS A 119 -21.27 4.40 -0.71
C LYS A 119 -22.76 4.09 -0.54
N ASP A 120 -23.42 3.54 -1.56
CA ASP A 120 -24.86 3.26 -1.53
C ASP A 120 -25.17 1.95 -0.78
N ASN A 121 -24.16 1.11 -0.54
CA ASN A 121 -24.31 -0.22 0.06
C ASN A 121 -23.44 -0.40 1.33
N VAL A 122 -23.15 0.69 2.05
CA VAL A 122 -22.36 0.63 3.30
C VAL A 122 -23.29 0.42 4.51
N VAL A 123 -22.98 -0.61 5.32
CA VAL A 123 -23.72 -0.92 6.56
C VAL A 123 -23.31 -0.01 7.73
N LEU A 124 -22.15 0.63 7.63
CA LEU A 124 -21.61 1.56 8.62
C LEU A 124 -22.02 3.00 8.29
N ASP A 125 -22.16 3.83 9.32
CA ASP A 125 -22.36 5.27 9.13
C ASP A 125 -21.10 5.88 8.50
N ILE A 126 -21.24 6.39 7.27
CA ILE A 126 -20.17 7.03 6.50
C ILE A 126 -20.24 8.56 6.56
N ASN A 127 -21.07 9.15 7.41
CA ASN A 127 -21.17 10.61 7.55
C ASN A 127 -19.83 11.27 7.95
N CYS A 128 -18.89 10.52 8.53
CA CYS A 128 -17.54 11.01 8.80
C CYS A 128 -16.61 10.92 7.58
N PHE A 129 -16.88 10.02 6.62
CA PHE A 129 -16.00 9.72 5.50
C PHE A 129 -16.02 10.84 4.47
N ASP A 130 -14.87 11.47 4.28
CA ASP A 130 -14.67 12.57 3.31
C ASP A 130 -15.59 13.79 3.53
N ALA A 131 -16.18 13.92 4.72
CA ALA A 131 -17.20 14.93 5.00
C ALA A 131 -16.63 16.35 5.29
N PRO A 132 -15.68 16.54 6.23
CA PRO A 132 -15.08 17.86 6.40
C PRO A 132 -14.09 18.16 5.26
N VAL A 133 -13.99 19.45 4.93
CA VAL A 133 -13.09 19.95 3.89
C VAL A 133 -11.65 19.58 4.21
N ARG A 134 -10.91 19.13 3.19
CA ARG A 134 -9.49 18.78 3.30
C ARG A 134 -8.67 19.97 3.81
N GLN A 135 -7.86 19.74 4.82
CA GLN A 135 -7.04 20.80 5.41
C GLN A 135 -5.93 21.23 4.45
N GLU A 136 -5.71 22.54 4.35
CA GLU A 136 -4.67 23.11 3.48
C GLU A 136 -3.36 23.33 4.23
N VAL A 137 -2.26 22.96 3.58
CA VAL A 137 -0.90 23.16 4.10
C VAL A 137 -0.54 24.62 3.95
N LYS A 138 -0.18 25.28 5.06
CA LYS A 138 0.35 26.65 5.03
C LYS A 138 1.79 26.65 4.54
N HIS A 139 2.19 27.74 3.88
CA HIS A 139 3.54 27.94 3.39
C HIS A 139 4.24 29.08 4.15
N ASP A 140 5.50 28.89 4.53
CA ASP A 140 6.33 29.88 5.22
C ASP A 140 6.84 30.93 4.22
N PRO A 141 6.35 32.18 4.29
CA PRO A 141 6.72 33.22 3.32
C PRO A 141 8.21 33.58 3.39
N ARG A 142 8.92 33.30 4.50
CA ARG A 142 10.36 33.58 4.64
C ARG A 142 11.22 32.66 3.77
N LYS A 143 10.69 31.47 3.45
CA LYS A 143 11.34 30.49 2.58
C LYS A 143 10.91 30.66 1.12
N ALA A 144 10.04 31.62 0.82
CA ALA A 144 9.67 31.94 -0.55
C ALA A 144 10.94 32.27 -1.34
N LYS A 145 11.07 31.68 -2.54
CA LYS A 145 12.25 31.82 -3.42
C LYS A 145 13.55 31.23 -2.86
N THR A 146 13.47 30.48 -1.76
CA THR A 146 14.53 29.57 -1.34
C THR A 146 14.20 28.19 -1.91
N MET A 147 15.18 27.44 -2.42
CA MET A 147 14.97 26.06 -2.90
C MET A 147 14.68 25.07 -1.74
N LYS A 148 14.24 25.58 -0.57
CA LYS A 148 13.96 24.82 0.64
C LYS A 148 12.47 24.59 0.77
N ASN A 149 12.09 23.49 1.42
CA ASN A 149 10.69 23.19 1.68
C ASN A 149 10.06 24.25 2.61
N ASP A 150 9.04 24.92 2.07
CA ASP A 150 8.29 25.99 2.70
C ASP A 150 6.99 25.52 3.36
N ARG A 151 6.61 24.25 3.18
CA ARG A 151 5.41 23.67 3.80
C ARG A 151 5.55 23.63 5.33
N VAL A 152 4.52 24.13 6.01
CA VAL A 152 4.38 24.11 7.47
C VAL A 152 3.56 22.89 7.89
N THR A 153 3.89 22.30 9.04
CA THR A 153 3.10 21.19 9.61
C THR A 153 1.71 21.66 10.02
N PHE A 154 0.73 20.76 9.94
CA PHE A 154 -0.61 21.02 10.45
C PHE A 154 -0.62 21.31 11.94
N THR A 155 -1.55 22.17 12.37
CA THR A 155 -1.86 22.33 13.79
C THR A 155 -2.57 21.09 14.33
N GLU A 156 -2.59 20.91 15.65
CA GLU A 156 -3.28 19.80 16.28
C GLU A 156 -4.77 19.74 15.89
N GLU A 157 -5.42 20.89 15.78
CA GLU A 157 -6.82 21.00 15.32
C GLU A 157 -7.00 20.52 13.89
N GLN A 158 -6.09 20.91 12.98
CA GLN A 158 -6.10 20.46 11.59
C GLN A 158 -5.84 18.95 11.48
N VAL A 159 -4.93 18.42 12.29
CA VAL A 159 -4.67 16.97 12.34
C VAL A 159 -5.91 16.22 12.82
N LYS A 160 -6.59 16.70 13.86
CA LYS A 160 -7.85 16.10 14.35
C LYS A 160 -8.95 16.13 13.27
N ALA A 161 -9.10 17.25 12.56
CA ALA A 161 -10.08 17.40 11.48
C ALA A 161 -9.77 16.50 10.27
N GLU A 162 -8.50 16.33 9.92
CA GLU A 162 -8.10 15.42 8.84
C GLU A 162 -8.26 13.95 9.26
N ALA A 163 -7.95 13.62 10.52
CA ALA A 163 -8.15 12.28 11.07
C ALA A 163 -9.63 11.90 11.21
N SER A 164 -10.53 12.85 11.46
CA SER A 164 -11.97 12.59 11.54
C SER A 164 -12.63 12.28 10.19
N ARG A 165 -11.89 12.42 9.07
CA ARG A 165 -12.33 12.01 7.72
C ARG A 165 -12.17 10.52 7.45
N CYS A 166 -11.41 9.84 8.31
CA CYS A 166 -11.15 8.42 8.16
C CYS A 166 -12.37 7.62 8.61
N LEU A 167 -12.66 6.51 7.94
CA LEU A 167 -13.64 5.49 8.39
C LEU A 167 -13.21 4.77 9.70
N GLY A 168 -12.09 5.21 10.30
CA GLY A 168 -11.31 4.46 11.26
C GLY A 168 -10.56 3.33 10.58
N CYS A 169 -9.30 3.09 10.95
CA CYS A 169 -8.78 1.74 10.81
C CYS A 169 -9.66 0.89 11.72
N GLY A 170 -10.55 0.07 11.15
CA GLY A 170 -11.60 -0.63 11.90
C GLY A 170 -11.04 -1.15 13.22
N VAL A 171 -11.42 -0.48 14.32
CA VAL A 171 -10.85 -0.78 15.64
C VAL A 171 -11.17 -2.24 15.87
N THR A 172 -10.13 -3.06 15.92
CA THR A 172 -10.31 -4.50 16.09
C THR A 172 -10.66 -4.71 17.55
N ILE A 173 -11.95 -4.71 17.85
CA ILE A 173 -12.46 -4.96 19.20
C ILE A 173 -12.33 -6.45 19.45
N ILE A 174 -11.52 -6.79 20.46
CA ILE A 174 -11.35 -8.18 20.89
C ILE A 174 -12.54 -8.54 21.78
N ASP A 175 -13.47 -9.33 21.25
CA ASP A 175 -14.46 -10.02 22.07
C ASP A 175 -13.76 -11.15 22.83
N GLN A 176 -13.58 -10.99 24.14
CA GLN A 176 -12.89 -11.97 24.99
C GLN A 176 -13.59 -13.33 25.04
N ASN A 177 -14.90 -13.40 24.75
CA ASN A 177 -15.64 -14.65 24.72
C ASN A 177 -15.49 -15.42 23.39
N LYS A 178 -15.06 -14.75 22.32
CA LYS A 178 -14.86 -15.33 20.99
C LYS A 178 -13.39 -15.45 20.60
N CYS A 179 -12.52 -14.63 21.19
CA CYS A 179 -11.10 -14.63 20.90
C CYS A 179 -10.44 -15.90 21.43
N ILE A 180 -9.87 -16.70 20.52
CA ILE A 180 -9.09 -17.90 20.87
C ILE A 180 -7.57 -17.63 20.95
N GLY A 181 -7.15 -16.37 20.84
CA GLY A 181 -5.72 -16.01 20.92
C GLY A 181 -4.86 -16.53 19.77
N CYS A 182 -5.42 -16.76 18.57
CA CYS A 182 -4.69 -17.34 17.44
C CYS A 182 -3.57 -16.45 16.85
N GLY A 183 -3.60 -15.13 17.11
CA GLY A 183 -2.59 -14.20 16.60
C GLY A 183 -2.71 -13.83 15.12
N LEU A 184 -3.74 -14.29 14.39
CA LEU A 184 -3.92 -13.92 12.98
C LEU A 184 -4.04 -12.40 12.79
N CYS A 185 -4.64 -11.70 13.74
CA CYS A 185 -4.77 -10.24 13.71
C CYS A 185 -3.41 -9.52 13.72
N THR A 186 -2.39 -10.03 14.44
CA THR A 186 -1.06 -9.40 14.46
C THR A 186 -0.34 -9.61 13.14
N THR A 187 -0.54 -10.75 12.47
CA THR A 187 0.06 -11.03 11.15
C THR A 187 -0.58 -10.24 10.00
N ARG A 188 -1.84 -9.83 10.17
CA ARG A 188 -2.61 -9.08 9.17
C ARG A 188 -2.42 -7.57 9.31
N CYS A 189 -1.96 -7.09 10.46
CA CYS A 189 -1.83 -5.67 10.72
C CYS A 189 -0.59 -5.12 10.02
N GLU A 190 -0.79 -4.40 8.90
CA GLU A 190 0.30 -3.76 8.14
C GLU A 190 0.96 -2.60 8.90
N PHE A 191 0.30 -2.08 9.94
CA PHE A 191 0.76 -0.95 10.74
C PHE A 191 1.43 -1.36 12.06
N ASP A 192 1.56 -2.67 12.32
CA ASP A 192 2.09 -3.22 13.57
C ASP A 192 1.43 -2.65 14.85
N ALA A 193 0.13 -2.33 14.76
CA ALA A 193 -0.61 -1.71 15.85
C ALA A 193 -1.15 -2.71 16.88
N ILE A 194 -1.07 -4.02 16.60
CA ILE A 194 -1.62 -5.09 17.44
C ILE A 194 -0.49 -6.04 17.81
N HIS A 195 -0.26 -6.21 19.12
CA HIS A 195 0.72 -7.15 19.64
C HIS A 195 0.03 -8.24 20.47
N LEU A 196 0.52 -9.47 20.36
CA LEU A 196 0.05 -10.60 21.15
C LEU A 196 1.10 -10.92 22.21
N HIS A 197 0.73 -10.73 23.48
CA HIS A 197 1.53 -11.18 24.61
C HIS A 197 1.14 -12.60 25.01
N ARG A 198 2.12 -13.43 25.36
CA ARG A 198 1.87 -14.78 25.91
C ARG A 198 2.12 -14.76 27.41
N ASP A 199 1.07 -14.98 28.19
CA ASP A 199 1.18 -15.03 29.65
C ASP A 199 1.93 -16.27 30.14
N HIS A 200 1.88 -17.36 29.37
CA HIS A 200 2.59 -18.61 29.64
C HIS A 200 3.40 -19.05 28.41
N PRO A 201 4.61 -18.50 28.20
CA PRO A 201 5.41 -18.79 27.01
C PRO A 201 5.78 -20.29 26.88
N ASP A 202 6.00 -20.96 28.02
CA ASP A 202 6.39 -22.37 28.08
C ASP A 202 5.28 -23.35 27.66
N ALA A 203 4.01 -22.92 27.69
CA ALA A 203 2.87 -23.77 27.33
C ALA A 203 2.83 -24.13 25.84
N SER A 204 3.57 -23.39 25.00
CA SER A 204 3.70 -23.66 23.56
C SER A 204 4.76 -24.73 23.23
N LYS A 205 5.58 -25.12 24.20
CA LYS A 205 6.60 -26.15 24.01
C LYS A 205 5.94 -27.53 23.98
N MET A 206 5.70 -28.03 22.78
CA MET A 206 5.23 -29.41 22.61
C MET A 206 6.33 -30.38 23.03
N VAL A 207 6.12 -31.04 24.16
CA VAL A 207 6.97 -32.14 24.65
C VAL A 207 6.38 -33.47 24.14
N ARG A 208 7.23 -34.40 23.70
CA ARG A 208 6.78 -35.75 23.31
C ARG A 208 6.11 -36.44 24.48
N THR A 209 5.12 -37.29 24.21
CA THR A 209 4.36 -37.97 25.26
C THR A 209 5.26 -38.77 26.19
N ASP A 210 6.26 -39.46 25.65
CA ASP A 210 7.18 -40.29 26.43
C ASP A 210 7.99 -39.47 27.44
N ASP A 211 8.42 -38.27 27.03
CA ASP A 211 9.18 -37.35 27.88
C ASP A 211 8.31 -36.73 28.99
N LYS A 212 6.98 -36.79 28.87
CA LYS A 212 6.05 -36.32 29.91
C LYS A 212 5.83 -37.36 31.01
N ILE A 213 6.02 -38.64 30.73
CA ILE A 213 5.68 -39.73 31.66
C ILE A 213 6.55 -39.68 32.94
N PRO A 214 7.89 -39.58 32.87
CA PRO A 214 8.73 -39.54 34.07
C PRO A 214 8.39 -38.40 35.05
N PRO A 215 8.27 -37.13 34.63
CA PRO A 215 7.93 -36.04 35.56
C PRO A 215 6.50 -36.16 36.12
N LEU A 216 5.54 -36.64 35.32
CA LEU A 216 4.17 -36.87 35.79
C LEU A 216 4.10 -38.00 36.83
N ALA A 217 4.82 -39.11 36.60
CA ALA A 217 4.90 -40.21 37.55
C ALA A 217 5.54 -39.77 38.88
N ALA A 218 6.62 -38.99 38.82
CA ALA A 218 7.26 -38.41 39.99
C ALA A 218 6.32 -37.47 40.77
N TYR A 219 5.55 -36.64 40.07
CA TYR A 219 4.54 -35.78 40.69
C TYR A 219 3.39 -36.60 41.32
N ALA A 220 2.88 -37.61 40.62
CA ALA A 220 1.83 -38.50 41.11
C ALA A 220 2.26 -39.25 42.38
N ALA A 221 3.48 -39.77 42.41
CA ALA A 221 4.06 -40.41 43.60
C ALA A 221 4.16 -39.43 44.78
N LYS A 222 4.69 -38.21 44.55
CA LYS A 222 4.74 -37.15 45.58
C LYS A 222 3.35 -36.79 46.11
N ARG A 223 2.35 -36.71 45.24
CA ARG A 223 0.96 -36.41 45.62
C ARG A 223 0.33 -37.55 46.42
N ALA A 224 0.54 -38.81 46.03
CA ALA A 224 0.06 -39.98 46.76
C ALA A 224 0.66 -40.06 48.16
N VAL A 225 1.96 -39.76 48.30
CA VAL A 225 2.62 -39.66 49.62
C VAL A 225 2.01 -38.55 50.47
N LYS A 226 1.79 -37.34 49.90
CA LYS A 226 1.12 -36.25 50.62
C LYS A 226 -0.28 -36.60 51.09
N ILE A 227 -1.07 -37.29 50.25
CA ILE A 227 -2.41 -37.76 50.60
C ILE A 227 -2.32 -38.77 51.75
N LYS A 228 -1.47 -39.79 51.65
CA LYS A 228 -1.29 -40.77 52.74
C LYS A 228 -0.83 -40.15 54.05
N ILE A 229 0.08 -39.17 54.02
CA ILE A 229 0.52 -38.45 55.22
C ILE A 229 -0.65 -37.67 55.82
N LYS A 230 -1.47 -37.01 54.99
CA LYS A 230 -2.66 -36.30 55.44
C LYS A 230 -3.66 -37.27 56.10
N ASP A 231 -3.95 -38.40 55.46
CA ASP A 231 -4.85 -39.43 55.99
C ASP A 231 -4.33 -40.04 57.31
N LEU A 232 -3.01 -40.25 57.43
CA LEU A 232 -2.39 -40.75 58.67
C LEU A 232 -2.52 -39.73 59.81
N LYS A 233 -2.26 -38.44 59.51
CA LYS A 233 -2.42 -37.36 60.49
C LYS A 233 -3.87 -37.23 60.96
N GLU A 234 -4.83 -37.36 60.06
CA GLU A 234 -6.25 -37.34 60.40
C GLU A 234 -6.68 -38.56 61.25
N LYS A 235 -6.08 -39.74 61.02
CA LYS A 235 -6.33 -40.95 61.83
C LYS A 235 -5.68 -40.91 63.22
N LEU A 236 -4.52 -40.27 63.36
CA LEU A 236 -3.81 -40.12 64.64
C LEU A 236 -4.35 -38.96 65.50
N ALA A 237 -5.16 -38.07 64.92
CA ALA A 237 -5.82 -36.97 65.61
C ALA A 237 -7.22 -37.34 66.18
N LYS A 238 -7.66 -38.59 66.00
CA LYS A 238 -8.83 -39.20 66.65
C LYS A 238 -8.38 -40.15 67.75
#